data_AF-A0A7W2ATT9-F1
#
_entry.id   AF-A0A7W2ATT9-F1
#
_cell.length_a   1.000
_cell.length_b   1.000
_cell.length_c   1.000
_cell.angle_alpha   90.00
_cell.angle_beta   90.00
_cell.angle_gamma   90.00
#
_symmetry.space_group_name_H-M   'P 1'
#
loop_
_entity.id
_entity.type
_entity.pdbx_description
1 polymer ?
#
loop_
_entity_poly.entity_id
_entity_poly.type
_entity_poly.pdbx_seq_one_letter_code
_entity_poly.pdbx_strand_id
1 'polypeptide(L)'
;MARDTKPKPGCEGFRRSGNRTPGRSGKRRAWVLGFVHLLIAGHLIHWWVTGRTLSPIEPSESMYTLENGQVNAGFIFFVVAILSTAVLGRWFCGWACHMVALQDLCGWMMKKVGITPRPFRSRLLSLIPFILAFYMFLWPTFKREVFPIVESFLPGLTTWFGPVKAWPGFSNHLFVEDFWATFPSVIVSIPFFVICGFVVVYLLGAKGFCTYGCPYGAFFNIADRVSPMRIVADMSKCESCGLCTAHCTSNVQISREIRVHEQVVDPGCMKCLDCVDVCPNSVLSFGFGKPGLLASKGPESKKIARKSHLSWGGELALALVFTLSWFSWRGVYEQVPLLMATGIALMVTFLCWKAAQLLKEKDVSLQQQPLRRSGKWTSSGKWVLVAAFLCLTLTVSAGKSRWDLQQSSQWMEKAAVNLDQVFLPGKPPVPAEARTAAESALGFLRSQLSVTRGGFALFEPEGTRLEERLGYMSAVSGDLAEAKRWWSSALDEPLEPSHDLVLRFGQLIEKQEGPKALADWLNSSRDRWGLLPPLVTLRGVLAQKQATASVQNGSYYAAALHLEALIPWIGPNPGLLDDMGRLLDSAVPSQEVDEMRQRLSQLRSNNVIPGSTSETTQED
;
A
#
# COMPACT_ATOMS: atom_id res chain seq x y z
N MET A 1 -28.17 3.30 -45.28
CA MET A 1 -29.54 3.30 -45.82
C MET A 1 -30.43 2.31 -45.06
N ALA A 2 -30.84 2.62 -43.82
CA ALA A 2 -31.74 1.75 -43.04
C ALA A 2 -32.64 2.60 -42.13
N ARG A 3 -33.40 3.54 -42.73
CA ARG A 3 -34.28 4.45 -42.01
C ARG A 3 -35.78 4.23 -42.24
N ASP A 4 -36.19 3.28 -43.09
CA ASP A 4 -37.59 3.23 -43.58
C ASP A 4 -38.25 1.84 -43.62
N THR A 5 -37.86 0.91 -42.75
CA THR A 5 -38.68 -0.30 -42.54
C THR A 5 -39.73 -0.03 -41.48
N LYS A 6 -41.03 -0.05 -41.85
CA LYS A 6 -42.14 -0.06 -40.90
C LYS A 6 -41.91 -1.17 -39.85
N PRO A 7 -42.05 -0.89 -38.54
CA PRO A 7 -41.92 -1.94 -37.52
C PRO A 7 -42.99 -3.01 -37.73
N LYS A 8 -42.71 -4.24 -37.29
CA LYS A 8 -43.69 -5.33 -37.30
C LYS A 8 -44.94 -4.88 -36.51
N PRO A 9 -46.16 -5.22 -36.96
CA PRO A 9 -47.40 -4.88 -36.25
C PRO A 9 -47.32 -5.40 -34.81
N GLY A 10 -47.60 -4.52 -33.84
CA GLY A 10 -47.41 -4.74 -32.40
C GLY A 10 -46.09 -4.23 -31.80
N CYS A 11 -45.16 -3.72 -32.60
CA CYS A 11 -43.91 -3.08 -32.13
C CYS A 11 -43.90 -1.55 -32.34
N GLU A 12 -45.05 -0.95 -32.65
CA GLU A 12 -45.20 0.46 -33.03
C GLU A 12 -44.88 1.45 -31.88
N GLY A 13 -44.96 1.00 -30.62
CA GLY A 13 -44.56 1.76 -29.42
C GLY A 13 -43.04 1.85 -29.20
N PHE A 14 -42.21 1.03 -29.88
CA PHE A 14 -40.75 1.08 -29.78
C PHE A 14 -40.13 2.22 -30.62
N ARG A 15 -40.78 3.39 -30.62
CA ARG A 15 -40.50 4.51 -31.54
C ARG A 15 -39.27 5.35 -31.24
N ARG A 16 -38.48 5.02 -30.21
CA ARG A 16 -37.16 5.65 -30.02
C ARG A 16 -36.08 4.65 -30.35
N SER A 17 -35.35 4.92 -31.44
CA SER A 17 -34.10 4.24 -31.71
C SER A 17 -33.21 4.35 -30.46
N GLY A 18 -32.71 3.22 -29.95
CA GLY A 18 -31.77 3.16 -28.82
C GLY A 18 -30.40 3.79 -29.09
N ASN A 19 -30.29 4.66 -30.10
CA ASN A 19 -29.06 5.20 -30.67
C ASN A 19 -28.56 6.48 -29.99
N ARG A 20 -28.98 6.80 -28.77
CA ARG A 20 -28.36 7.90 -28.01
C ARG A 20 -27.74 7.39 -26.73
N THR A 21 -26.63 6.66 -26.90
CA THR A 21 -25.63 6.54 -25.85
C THR A 21 -24.35 7.28 -26.27
N PRO A 22 -23.80 8.16 -25.42
CA PRO A 22 -24.31 8.55 -24.11
C PRO A 22 -25.56 9.46 -24.17
N GLY A 23 -26.48 9.25 -23.23
CA GLY A 23 -27.63 10.13 -22.98
C GLY A 23 -27.21 11.50 -22.42
N ARG A 24 -28.17 12.40 -22.15
CA ARG A 24 -27.89 13.77 -21.67
C ARG A 24 -27.17 13.77 -20.32
N SER A 25 -27.62 12.94 -19.38
CA SER A 25 -27.00 12.76 -18.06
C SER A 25 -25.63 12.10 -18.18
N GLY A 26 -25.46 11.16 -19.12
CA GLY A 26 -24.16 10.54 -19.42
C GLY A 26 -23.09 11.56 -19.85
N LYS A 27 -23.43 12.50 -20.75
CA LYS A 27 -22.51 13.57 -21.16
C LYS A 27 -22.18 14.53 -20.02
N ARG A 28 -23.20 14.96 -19.26
CA ARG A 28 -23.01 15.83 -18.09
C ARG A 28 -22.11 15.17 -17.05
N ARG A 29 -22.33 13.90 -16.77
CA ARG A 29 -21.53 13.11 -15.84
C ARG A 29 -20.07 13.03 -16.28
N ALA A 30 -19.80 12.79 -17.57
CA ALA A 30 -18.43 12.81 -18.09
C ALA A 30 -17.73 14.16 -17.85
N TRP A 31 -18.43 15.28 -18.05
CA TRP A 31 -17.90 16.62 -17.75
C TRP A 31 -17.64 16.83 -16.26
N VAL A 32 -18.59 16.47 -15.38
CA VAL A 32 -18.43 16.62 -13.93
C VAL A 32 -17.26 15.76 -13.42
N LEU A 33 -17.18 14.51 -13.85
CA LEU A 33 -16.09 13.61 -13.46
C LEU A 33 -14.74 14.08 -14.02
N GLY A 34 -14.71 14.59 -15.25
CA GLY A 34 -13.51 15.22 -15.82
C GLY A 34 -13.06 16.44 -15.02
N PHE A 35 -14.00 17.29 -14.59
CA PHE A 35 -13.71 18.43 -13.73
C PHE A 35 -13.13 18.02 -12.38
N VAL A 36 -13.60 16.93 -11.76
CA VAL A 36 -12.99 16.39 -10.53
C VAL A 36 -11.51 16.02 -10.75
N HIS A 37 -11.15 15.45 -11.90
CA HIS A 37 -9.74 15.15 -12.19
C HIS A 37 -8.90 16.40 -12.40
N LEU A 38 -9.48 17.47 -12.97
CA LEU A 38 -8.81 18.78 -13.06
C LEU A 38 -8.56 19.38 -11.67
N LEU A 39 -9.50 19.23 -10.73
CA LEU A 39 -9.29 19.66 -9.34
C LEU A 39 -8.17 18.86 -8.66
N ILE A 40 -8.13 17.54 -8.86
CA ILE A 40 -7.04 16.69 -8.36
C ILE A 40 -5.69 17.14 -8.94
N ALA A 41 -5.62 17.37 -10.26
CA ALA A 41 -4.41 17.86 -10.90
C ALA A 41 -4.01 19.25 -10.36
N GLY A 42 -4.96 20.16 -10.17
CA GLY A 42 -4.71 21.47 -9.57
C GLY A 42 -4.16 21.38 -8.15
N HIS A 43 -4.66 20.46 -7.33
CA HIS A 43 -4.16 20.21 -5.98
C HIS A 43 -2.71 19.68 -5.98
N LEU A 44 -2.39 18.77 -6.91
CA LEU A 44 -1.03 18.25 -7.09
C LEU A 44 -0.06 19.34 -7.56
N ILE A 45 -0.48 20.17 -8.52
CA ILE A 45 0.32 21.30 -9.00
C ILE A 45 0.57 22.30 -7.86
N HIS A 46 -0.45 22.59 -7.05
CA HIS A 46 -0.30 23.46 -5.88
C HIS A 46 0.77 22.93 -4.93
N TRP A 47 0.71 21.65 -4.54
CA TRP A 47 1.73 21.02 -3.69
C TRP A 47 3.13 21.10 -4.29
N TRP A 48 3.27 20.80 -5.58
CA TRP A 48 4.56 20.84 -6.27
C TRP A 48 5.17 22.25 -6.28
N VAL A 49 4.34 23.30 -6.29
CA VAL A 49 4.79 24.70 -6.26
C VAL A 49 5.07 25.19 -4.83
N THR A 50 4.25 24.84 -3.86
CA THR A 50 4.32 25.41 -2.50
C THR A 50 5.11 24.56 -1.50
N GLY A 51 5.39 23.29 -1.79
CA GLY A 51 6.00 22.33 -0.86
C GLY A 51 5.10 21.92 0.31
N ARG A 52 3.93 22.55 0.47
CA ARG A 52 2.94 22.25 1.52
C ARG A 52 1.52 22.39 0.99
N THR A 53 0.69 21.39 1.21
CA THR A 53 -0.70 21.40 0.74
C THR A 53 -1.66 20.81 1.76
N LEU A 54 -2.95 20.88 1.49
CA LEU A 54 -3.96 20.14 2.24
C LEU A 54 -3.70 18.63 2.10
N SER A 55 -3.82 17.90 3.22
CA SER A 55 -3.72 16.43 3.26
C SER A 55 -4.60 15.78 2.19
N PRO A 56 -4.27 14.57 1.70
CA PRO A 56 -5.03 13.91 0.65
C PRO A 56 -6.55 13.90 0.90
N ILE A 57 -7.32 14.38 -0.08
CA ILE A 57 -8.78 14.44 -0.02
C ILE A 57 -9.35 13.09 -0.48
N GLU A 58 -9.09 12.06 0.32
CA GLU A 58 -9.57 10.71 0.07
C GLU A 58 -10.16 10.07 1.33
N PRO A 59 -11.21 9.25 1.20
CA PRO A 59 -11.81 8.61 2.36
C PRO A 59 -10.87 7.64 3.10
N SER A 60 -9.79 7.15 2.49
CA SER A 60 -8.81 6.26 3.13
C SER A 60 -8.08 6.94 4.28
N GLU A 61 -7.77 8.23 4.13
CA GLU A 61 -7.10 9.04 5.15
C GLU A 61 -7.86 9.09 6.47
N SER A 62 -9.20 8.91 6.45
CA SER A 62 -10.00 8.83 7.68
C SER A 62 -9.66 7.62 8.56
N MET A 63 -8.93 6.63 8.05
CA MET A 63 -8.33 5.55 8.84
C MET A 63 -7.33 6.11 9.86
N TYR A 64 -6.46 7.04 9.47
CA TYR A 64 -5.48 7.64 10.38
C TYR A 64 -6.14 8.47 11.48
N THR A 65 -7.33 9.02 11.21
CA THR A 65 -8.13 9.67 12.25
C THR A 65 -8.57 8.67 13.31
N LEU A 66 -9.02 7.47 12.93
CA LEU A 66 -9.49 6.44 13.88
C LEU A 66 -8.36 5.61 14.50
N GLU A 67 -7.19 5.55 13.86
CA GLU A 67 -6.03 4.80 14.33
C GLU A 67 -5.08 5.66 15.18
N ASN A 68 -4.76 6.86 14.70
CA ASN A 68 -3.76 7.76 15.29
C ASN A 68 -4.34 9.07 15.85
N GLY A 69 -5.65 9.31 15.77
CA GLY A 69 -6.28 10.56 16.22
C GLY A 69 -6.01 11.76 15.31
N GLN A 70 -5.51 11.54 14.09
CA GLN A 70 -5.14 12.62 13.19
C GLN A 70 -6.35 13.16 12.43
N VAL A 71 -6.79 14.38 12.72
CA VAL A 71 -7.87 15.03 11.97
C VAL A 71 -7.29 15.61 10.68
N ASN A 72 -7.67 15.00 9.55
CA ASN A 72 -7.20 15.36 8.20
C ASN A 72 -8.38 15.73 7.28
N ALA A 73 -8.06 16.25 6.09
CA ALA A 73 -9.05 16.70 5.11
C ALA A 73 -9.89 15.52 4.57
N GLY A 74 -9.30 14.33 4.45
CA GLY A 74 -10.00 13.12 4.02
C GLY A 74 -11.10 12.69 4.98
N PHE A 75 -10.91 12.82 6.29
CA PHE A 75 -11.95 12.58 7.30
C PHE A 75 -13.14 13.54 7.16
N ILE A 76 -12.86 14.85 7.07
CA ILE A 76 -13.91 15.87 6.88
C ILE A 76 -14.68 15.59 5.59
N PHE A 77 -13.96 15.34 4.49
CA PHE A 77 -14.55 15.00 3.20
C PHE A 77 -15.43 13.75 3.28
N PHE A 78 -14.98 12.71 3.97
CA PHE A 78 -15.74 11.46 4.07
C PHE A 78 -17.05 11.65 4.86
N VAL A 79 -17.02 12.39 5.97
CA VAL A 79 -18.22 12.75 6.75
C VAL A 79 -19.20 13.54 5.87
N VAL A 80 -18.72 14.57 5.18
CA VAL A 80 -19.55 15.38 4.27
C VAL A 80 -20.14 14.52 3.15
N ALA A 81 -19.37 13.60 2.57
CA ALA A 81 -19.84 12.70 1.53
C ALA A 81 -20.92 11.71 2.05
N ILE A 82 -20.78 11.20 3.28
CA ILE A 82 -21.79 10.33 3.92
C ILE A 82 -23.07 11.10 4.19
N LEU A 83 -22.98 12.29 4.80
CA LEU A 83 -24.13 13.14 5.09
C LEU A 83 -24.86 13.56 3.81
N SER A 84 -24.10 13.96 2.79
CA SER A 84 -24.63 14.27 1.47
C SER A 84 -25.31 13.04 0.84
N THR A 85 -24.76 11.85 1.03
CA THR A 85 -25.38 10.59 0.57
C THR A 85 -26.68 10.27 1.31
N ALA A 86 -26.75 10.58 2.61
CA ALA A 86 -27.95 10.41 3.41
C ALA A 86 -29.11 11.32 2.96
N VAL A 87 -28.82 12.43 2.26
CA VAL A 87 -29.85 13.36 1.74
C VAL A 87 -30.16 13.10 0.26
N LEU A 88 -29.13 13.00 -0.58
CA LEU A 88 -29.26 12.94 -2.04
C LEU A 88 -29.22 11.50 -2.59
N GLY A 89 -29.06 10.50 -1.71
CA GLY A 89 -28.78 9.12 -2.08
C GLY A 89 -27.34 8.95 -2.53
N ARG A 90 -26.97 7.81 -3.09
CA ARG A 90 -25.59 7.48 -3.49
C ARG A 90 -25.09 8.25 -4.75
N TRP A 91 -25.38 9.54 -4.83
CA TRP A 91 -25.02 10.46 -5.91
C TRP A 91 -23.51 10.68 -6.00
N PHE A 92 -22.80 10.72 -4.87
CA PHE A 92 -21.35 10.93 -4.84
C PHE A 92 -20.63 9.89 -5.70
N CYS A 93 -20.97 8.61 -5.54
CA CYS A 93 -20.44 7.53 -6.38
C CYS A 93 -20.81 7.72 -7.85
N GLY A 94 -22.01 8.22 -8.16
CA GLY A 94 -22.46 8.43 -9.52
C GLY A 94 -21.82 9.63 -10.23
N TRP A 95 -21.46 10.70 -9.52
CA TRP A 95 -21.18 12.01 -10.12
C TRP A 95 -19.85 12.64 -9.71
N ALA A 96 -19.24 12.24 -8.59
CA ALA A 96 -18.02 12.88 -8.07
C ALA A 96 -16.86 11.89 -7.82
N CYS A 97 -17.14 10.59 -7.70
CA CYS A 97 -16.13 9.60 -7.38
C CYS A 97 -15.19 9.33 -8.57
N HIS A 98 -13.89 9.63 -8.39
CA HIS A 98 -12.86 9.38 -9.41
C HIS A 98 -12.72 7.88 -9.77
N MET A 99 -12.92 6.97 -8.82
CA MET A 99 -12.92 5.53 -9.11
C MET A 99 -14.05 5.11 -10.06
N VAL A 100 -15.25 5.70 -9.94
CA VAL A 100 -16.34 5.42 -10.89
C VAL A 100 -16.05 6.05 -12.26
N ALA A 101 -15.36 7.19 -12.31
CA ALA A 101 -14.91 7.75 -13.57
C ALA A 101 -13.97 6.79 -14.32
N LEU A 102 -13.00 6.20 -13.61
CA LEU A 102 -12.14 5.16 -14.17
C LEU A 102 -12.95 3.97 -14.69
N GLN A 103 -13.91 3.46 -13.92
CA GLN A 103 -14.69 2.30 -14.34
C GLN A 103 -15.63 2.60 -15.52
N ASP A 104 -16.25 3.77 -15.55
CA ASP A 104 -17.07 4.23 -16.67
C ASP A 104 -16.22 4.44 -17.93
N LEU A 105 -14.99 4.96 -17.80
CA LEU A 105 -14.01 5.09 -18.89
C LEU A 105 -13.63 3.70 -19.43
N CYS A 106 -13.23 2.76 -18.57
CA CYS A 106 -12.93 1.38 -18.96
C CYS A 106 -14.13 0.73 -19.67
N GLY A 107 -15.33 0.87 -19.11
CA GLY A 107 -16.55 0.32 -19.70
C GLY A 107 -16.90 0.94 -21.06
N TRP A 108 -16.66 2.25 -21.24
CA TRP A 108 -16.82 2.92 -22.53
C TRP A 108 -15.79 2.44 -23.56
N MET A 109 -14.52 2.29 -23.17
CA MET A 109 -13.48 1.75 -24.05
C MET A 109 -13.78 0.32 -24.49
N MET A 110 -14.23 -0.55 -23.57
CA MET A 110 -14.62 -1.93 -23.89
C MET A 110 -15.78 -1.98 -24.88
N LYS A 111 -16.80 -1.12 -24.72
CA LYS A 111 -17.93 -1.03 -25.65
C LYS A 111 -17.49 -0.64 -27.06
N LYS A 112 -16.47 0.22 -27.21
CA LYS A 112 -15.91 0.57 -28.52
C LYS A 112 -15.27 -0.62 -29.23
N VAL A 113 -14.71 -1.56 -28.47
CA VAL A 113 -14.11 -2.81 -28.99
C VAL A 113 -15.17 -3.94 -29.10
N GLY A 114 -16.45 -3.63 -28.90
CA GLY A 114 -17.55 -4.60 -29.02
C GLY A 114 -17.77 -5.50 -27.80
N ILE A 115 -17.08 -5.23 -26.69
CA ILE A 115 -17.25 -5.99 -25.44
C ILE A 115 -18.31 -5.32 -24.58
N THR A 116 -19.35 -6.07 -24.18
CA THR A 116 -20.39 -5.60 -23.25
C THR A 116 -20.28 -6.35 -21.92
N PRO A 117 -19.61 -5.78 -20.90
CA PRO A 117 -19.44 -6.45 -19.62
C PRO A 117 -20.78 -6.71 -18.93
N ARG A 118 -21.09 -7.98 -18.68
CA ARG A 118 -22.27 -8.43 -17.95
C ARG A 118 -21.98 -8.52 -16.46
N PRO A 119 -22.95 -8.15 -15.62
CA PRO A 119 -22.75 -8.19 -14.19
C PRO A 119 -22.69 -9.62 -13.65
N PHE A 120 -21.76 -9.85 -12.73
CA PHE A 120 -21.77 -11.02 -11.85
C PHE A 120 -22.69 -10.73 -10.64
N ARG A 121 -23.45 -11.72 -10.15
CA ARG A 121 -24.31 -11.57 -8.95
C ARG A 121 -24.06 -12.69 -7.94
N SER A 122 -23.43 -12.32 -6.84
CA SER A 122 -23.20 -13.17 -5.66
C SER A 122 -23.69 -12.45 -4.40
N ARG A 123 -24.37 -13.18 -3.52
CA ARG A 123 -24.85 -12.68 -2.23
C ARG A 123 -23.69 -12.52 -1.26
N LEU A 124 -22.78 -13.48 -1.20
CA LEU A 124 -21.72 -13.47 -0.20
C LEU A 124 -20.61 -12.48 -0.56
N LEU A 125 -20.26 -12.35 -1.85
CA LEU A 125 -19.34 -11.30 -2.29
C LEU A 125 -19.90 -9.90 -2.05
N SER A 126 -21.23 -9.72 -2.06
CA SER A 126 -21.84 -8.41 -1.75
C SER A 126 -21.66 -7.97 -0.30
N LEU A 127 -21.24 -8.88 0.60
CA LEU A 127 -20.88 -8.58 1.99
C LEU A 127 -19.43 -8.07 2.13
N ILE A 128 -18.56 -8.36 1.16
CA ILE A 128 -17.13 -8.00 1.20
C ILE A 128 -16.92 -6.51 1.48
N PRO A 129 -17.63 -5.55 0.85
CA PRO A 129 -17.49 -4.13 1.19
C PRO A 129 -17.66 -3.83 2.69
N PHE A 130 -18.57 -4.51 3.36
CA PHE A 130 -18.81 -4.33 4.80
C PHE A 130 -17.68 -4.94 5.64
N ILE A 131 -17.17 -6.10 5.25
CA ILE A 131 -16.02 -6.73 5.90
C ILE A 131 -14.77 -5.87 5.74
N LEU A 132 -14.52 -5.33 4.53
CA LEU A 132 -13.40 -4.45 4.26
C LEU A 132 -13.54 -3.11 5.00
N ALA A 133 -14.76 -2.55 5.09
CA ALA A 133 -15.01 -1.36 5.90
C ALA A 133 -14.74 -1.60 7.38
N PHE A 134 -15.17 -2.75 7.92
CA PHE A 134 -14.85 -3.15 9.28
C PHE A 134 -13.34 -3.30 9.48
N TYR A 135 -12.67 -4.04 8.59
CA TYR A 135 -11.22 -4.23 8.63
C TYR A 135 -10.43 -2.92 8.55
N MET A 136 -10.87 -1.97 7.71
CA MET A 136 -10.14 -0.72 7.50
C MET A 136 -10.39 0.32 8.58
N PHE A 137 -11.64 0.48 9.05
CA PHE A 137 -12.00 1.58 9.95
C PHE A 137 -12.24 1.15 11.39
N LEU A 138 -12.83 -0.02 11.62
CA LEU A 138 -13.26 -0.44 12.95
C LEU A 138 -12.24 -1.37 13.61
N TRP A 139 -11.45 -2.12 12.83
CA TRP A 139 -10.51 -3.11 13.35
C TRP A 139 -9.43 -2.53 14.27
N PRO A 140 -8.78 -1.38 13.97
CA PRO A 140 -7.78 -0.82 14.89
C PRO A 140 -8.38 -0.47 16.26
N THR A 141 -9.57 0.16 16.26
CA THR A 141 -10.29 0.48 17.49
C THR A 141 -10.77 -0.78 18.21
N PHE A 142 -11.31 -1.76 17.48
CA PHE A 142 -11.75 -3.03 18.03
C PHE A 142 -10.60 -3.77 18.72
N LYS A 143 -9.42 -3.85 18.08
CA LYS A 143 -8.22 -4.43 18.71
C LYS A 143 -7.85 -3.69 19.99
N ARG A 144 -7.92 -2.36 19.99
CA ARG A 144 -7.59 -1.55 21.17
C ARG A 144 -8.50 -1.79 22.36
N GLU A 145 -9.81 -1.84 22.14
CA GLU A 145 -10.78 -1.99 23.23
C GLU A 145 -10.94 -3.45 23.68
N VAL A 146 -10.84 -4.42 22.76
CA VAL A 146 -11.16 -5.82 23.05
C VAL A 146 -9.93 -6.63 23.47
N PHE A 147 -8.74 -6.36 22.93
CA PHE A 147 -7.56 -7.19 23.25
C PHE A 147 -7.11 -7.11 24.70
N PRO A 148 -7.10 -5.94 25.39
CA PRO A 148 -6.79 -5.91 26.82
C PRO A 148 -7.74 -6.76 27.66
N ILE A 149 -9.03 -6.77 27.29
CA ILE A 149 -10.05 -7.60 27.93
C ILE A 149 -9.76 -9.08 27.64
N VAL A 150 -9.52 -9.46 26.39
CA VAL A 150 -9.22 -10.85 26.01
C VAL A 150 -7.96 -11.35 26.71
N GLU A 151 -6.90 -10.54 26.78
CA GLU A 151 -5.65 -10.89 27.46
C GLU A 151 -5.86 -11.09 28.97
N SER A 152 -6.80 -10.35 29.58
CA SER A 152 -7.17 -10.56 30.99
C SER A 152 -7.86 -11.91 31.26
N PHE A 153 -8.53 -12.48 30.25
CA PHE A 153 -9.19 -13.79 30.35
C PHE A 153 -8.32 -14.96 29.84
N LEU A 154 -7.52 -14.73 28.80
CA LEU A 154 -6.70 -15.73 28.11
C LEU A 154 -5.32 -15.12 27.79
N PRO A 155 -4.38 -15.16 28.75
CA PRO A 155 -3.03 -14.63 28.55
C PRO A 155 -2.32 -15.32 27.38
N GLY A 156 -1.67 -14.53 26.53
CA GLY A 156 -0.91 -14.98 25.37
C GLY A 156 -1.70 -15.10 24.07
N LEU A 157 -3.03 -14.95 24.06
CA LEU A 157 -3.82 -15.04 22.83
C LEU A 157 -3.63 -13.81 21.94
N THR A 158 -3.42 -12.63 22.53
CA THR A 158 -3.38 -11.36 21.78
C THR A 158 -1.99 -11.02 21.22
N THR A 159 -0.93 -11.66 21.75
CA THR A 159 0.46 -11.51 21.27
C THR A 159 0.61 -11.86 19.78
N TRP A 160 -0.24 -12.76 19.28
CA TRP A 160 -0.24 -13.17 17.87
C TRP A 160 -0.74 -12.09 16.90
N PHE A 161 -1.48 -11.09 17.39
CA PHE A 161 -2.11 -10.05 16.57
C PHE A 161 -1.38 -8.69 16.60
N GLY A 162 -0.21 -8.64 17.24
CA GLY A 162 0.67 -7.47 17.33
C GLY A 162 0.31 -6.51 18.48
N PRO A 163 1.26 -5.62 18.86
CA PRO A 163 1.07 -4.71 19.99
C PRO A 163 -0.05 -3.69 19.73
N VAL A 164 -0.89 -3.48 20.74
CA VAL A 164 -1.93 -2.45 20.72
C VAL A 164 -1.27 -1.10 21.00
N LYS A 165 -1.24 -0.22 20.00
CA LYS A 165 -0.78 1.16 20.20
C LYS A 165 -1.81 1.94 21.01
N ALA A 166 -1.36 2.62 22.07
CA ALA A 166 -2.20 3.50 22.87
C ALA A 166 -2.69 4.69 22.04
N TRP A 167 -3.89 5.19 22.34
CA TRP A 167 -4.46 6.34 21.64
C TRP A 167 -3.76 7.64 22.05
N PRO A 168 -3.15 8.38 21.11
CA PRO A 168 -2.36 9.57 21.44
C PRO A 168 -3.20 10.85 21.64
N GLY A 169 -4.53 10.80 21.46
CA GLY A 169 -5.39 11.99 21.43
C GLY A 169 -5.60 12.55 20.02
N PHE A 170 -6.40 13.62 19.89
CA PHE A 170 -6.64 14.25 18.59
C PHE A 170 -5.55 15.28 18.24
N SER A 171 -4.98 15.17 17.04
CA SER A 171 -4.01 16.13 16.50
C SER A 171 -4.46 16.67 15.14
N ASN A 172 -4.05 17.89 14.80
CA ASN A 172 -4.37 18.50 13.51
C ASN A 172 -3.35 18.09 12.44
N HIS A 173 -3.81 17.43 11.38
CA HIS A 173 -3.01 17.03 10.22
C HIS A 173 -3.65 17.49 8.90
N LEU A 174 -4.33 18.65 8.92
CA LEU A 174 -4.98 19.20 7.72
C LEU A 174 -3.98 19.60 6.62
N PHE A 175 -2.75 19.97 6.97
CA PHE A 175 -1.71 20.34 6.01
C PHE A 175 -0.49 19.43 6.17
N VAL A 176 0.07 18.99 5.04
CA VAL A 176 1.22 18.08 4.97
C VAL A 176 2.28 18.62 4.01
N GLU A 177 3.54 18.32 4.30
CA GLU A 177 4.70 18.64 3.45
C GLU A 177 4.98 17.48 2.50
N ASP A 178 4.97 16.25 3.02
CA ASP A 178 5.12 15.03 2.21
C ASP A 178 3.76 14.46 1.80
N PHE A 179 3.17 15.05 0.75
CA PHE A 179 1.88 14.62 0.21
C PHE A 179 1.95 13.22 -0.41
N TRP A 180 3.11 12.80 -0.92
CA TRP A 180 3.24 11.55 -1.67
C TRP A 180 3.47 10.32 -0.79
N ALA A 181 3.80 10.51 0.50
CA ALA A 181 4.06 9.43 1.45
C ALA A 181 2.94 8.39 1.60
N THR A 182 1.67 8.77 1.40
CA THR A 182 0.53 7.84 1.55
C THR A 182 0.14 7.15 0.24
N PHE A 183 0.73 7.54 -0.90
CA PHE A 183 0.45 6.95 -2.20
C PHE A 183 1.42 5.82 -2.56
N PRO A 184 0.94 4.75 -3.21
CA PRO A 184 1.80 3.67 -3.66
C PRO A 184 2.74 4.12 -4.78
N SER A 185 3.89 3.46 -4.93
CA SER A 185 4.85 3.74 -6.00
C SER A 185 4.22 3.57 -7.39
N VAL A 186 4.81 4.20 -8.42
CA VAL A 186 4.29 4.16 -9.80
C VAL A 186 4.19 2.73 -10.33
N ILE A 187 5.16 1.87 -9.94
CA ILE A 187 5.22 0.47 -10.31
C ILE A 187 3.99 -0.30 -9.81
N VAL A 188 3.47 0.05 -8.64
CA VAL A 188 2.26 -0.55 -8.05
C VAL A 188 0.97 0.10 -8.58
N SER A 189 1.01 1.40 -8.84
CA SER A 189 -0.15 2.19 -9.29
C SER A 189 -0.67 1.75 -10.66
N ILE A 190 0.21 1.42 -11.61
CA ILE A 190 -0.20 0.97 -12.95
C ILE A 190 -1.01 -0.35 -12.90
N PRO A 191 -0.50 -1.44 -12.29
CA PRO A 191 -1.28 -2.66 -12.05
C PRO A 191 -2.59 -2.40 -11.31
N PHE A 192 -2.59 -1.52 -10.31
CA PHE A 192 -3.81 -1.17 -9.58
C PHE A 192 -4.91 -0.64 -10.51
N PHE A 193 -4.59 0.33 -11.38
CA PHE A 193 -5.56 0.87 -12.35
C PHE A 193 -6.04 -0.19 -13.35
N VAL A 194 -5.14 -1.05 -13.82
CA VAL A 194 -5.49 -2.14 -14.74
C VAL A 194 -6.42 -3.15 -14.07
N ILE A 195 -6.12 -3.58 -12.85
CA ILE A 195 -6.86 -4.60 -12.14
C ILE A 195 -8.23 -4.06 -11.68
N CYS A 196 -8.24 -2.97 -10.91
CA CYS A 196 -9.47 -2.40 -10.34
C CYS A 196 -10.37 -1.72 -11.39
N GLY A 197 -9.77 -1.22 -12.48
CA GLY A 197 -10.45 -0.68 -13.65
C GLY A 197 -10.80 -1.77 -14.66
N PHE A 198 -9.89 -2.06 -15.60
CA PHE A 198 -10.17 -2.91 -16.77
C PHE A 198 -10.54 -4.34 -16.40
N VAL A 199 -9.76 -5.02 -15.57
CA VAL A 199 -10.00 -6.45 -15.30
C VAL A 199 -11.29 -6.67 -14.54
N VAL A 200 -11.49 -5.96 -13.42
CA VAL A 200 -12.72 -6.09 -12.62
C VAL A 200 -13.94 -5.63 -13.43
N VAL A 201 -13.84 -4.58 -14.25
CA VAL A 201 -14.95 -4.18 -15.12
C VAL A 201 -15.28 -5.26 -16.13
N TYR A 202 -14.27 -5.86 -16.78
CA TYR A 202 -14.46 -6.92 -17.75
C TYR A 202 -15.13 -8.17 -17.16
N LEU A 203 -14.74 -8.56 -15.94
CA LEU A 203 -15.22 -9.79 -15.30
C LEU A 203 -16.54 -9.60 -14.54
N LEU A 204 -16.68 -8.53 -13.76
CA LEU A 204 -17.79 -8.34 -12.81
C LEU A 204 -18.82 -7.30 -13.29
N GLY A 205 -18.54 -6.56 -14.37
CA GLY A 205 -19.44 -5.56 -14.97
C GLY A 205 -18.99 -4.11 -14.74
N ALA A 206 -19.66 -3.16 -15.41
CA ALA A 206 -19.27 -1.74 -15.49
C ALA A 206 -18.94 -1.04 -14.16
N LYS A 207 -19.51 -1.46 -13.03
CA LYS A 207 -19.23 -0.92 -11.69
C LYS A 207 -18.89 -2.01 -10.67
N GLY A 208 -18.28 -3.10 -11.13
CA GLY A 208 -18.03 -4.31 -10.35
C GLY A 208 -17.22 -4.04 -9.07
N PHE A 209 -16.14 -3.27 -9.16
CA PHE A 209 -15.33 -2.92 -7.98
C PHE A 209 -16.12 -2.13 -6.95
N CYS A 210 -16.90 -1.13 -7.36
CA CYS A 210 -17.73 -0.36 -6.44
C CYS A 210 -18.88 -1.16 -5.80
N THR A 211 -19.29 -2.27 -6.42
CA THR A 211 -20.27 -3.22 -5.86
C THR A 211 -19.65 -4.22 -4.89
N TYR A 212 -18.46 -4.74 -5.18
CA TYR A 212 -17.89 -5.89 -4.47
C TYR A 212 -16.61 -5.62 -3.70
N GLY A 213 -15.84 -4.58 -4.06
CA GLY A 213 -14.51 -4.35 -3.51
C GLY A 213 -14.29 -3.01 -2.80
N CYS A 214 -15.21 -2.05 -2.96
CA CYS A 214 -15.06 -0.71 -2.37
C CYS A 214 -15.53 -0.67 -0.91
N PRO A 215 -14.65 -0.47 0.09
CA PRO A 215 -15.03 -0.40 1.51
C PRO A 215 -15.93 0.80 1.81
N TYR A 216 -15.71 1.95 1.15
CA TYR A 216 -16.56 3.14 1.28
C TYR A 216 -18.00 2.88 0.82
N GLY A 217 -18.18 1.90 -0.08
CA GLY A 217 -19.48 1.47 -0.53
C GLY A 217 -20.38 0.95 0.59
N ALA A 218 -19.83 0.41 1.68
CA ALA A 218 -20.60 -0.03 2.83
C ALA A 218 -21.30 1.14 3.53
N PHE A 219 -20.57 2.21 3.84
CA PHE A 219 -21.13 3.42 4.45
C PHE A 219 -22.17 4.09 3.54
N PHE A 220 -21.85 4.24 2.26
CA PHE A 220 -22.79 4.82 1.30
C PHE A 220 -24.02 3.95 1.08
N ASN A 221 -23.91 2.63 1.14
CA ASN A 221 -25.06 1.72 1.09
C ASN A 221 -25.98 1.88 2.31
N ILE A 222 -25.41 2.10 3.50
CA ILE A 222 -26.18 2.33 4.72
C ILE A 222 -26.87 3.70 4.64
N ALA A 223 -26.12 4.75 4.27
CA ALA A 223 -26.64 6.11 4.13
C ALA A 223 -27.75 6.21 3.05
N ASP A 224 -27.63 5.52 1.92
CA ASP A 224 -28.67 5.55 0.87
C ASP A 224 -30.01 4.96 1.34
N ARG A 225 -30.03 4.08 2.34
CA ARG A 225 -31.29 3.50 2.86
C ARG A 225 -32.19 4.52 3.53
N VAL A 226 -31.62 5.55 4.15
CA VAL A 226 -32.38 6.64 4.79
C VAL A 226 -32.67 7.80 3.84
N SER A 227 -32.02 7.81 2.66
CA SER A 227 -32.18 8.91 1.71
C SER A 227 -33.61 9.07 1.19
N PRO A 228 -34.16 10.32 1.22
CA PRO A 228 -35.43 10.68 0.62
C PRO A 228 -35.34 10.85 -0.90
N MET A 229 -34.15 11.12 -1.46
CA MET A 229 -33.98 11.32 -2.90
C MET A 229 -33.78 9.98 -3.62
N ARG A 230 -34.70 9.66 -4.53
CA ARG A 230 -34.78 8.37 -5.23
C ARG A 230 -35.09 8.53 -6.71
N ILE A 231 -34.93 7.43 -7.43
CA ILE A 231 -35.47 7.31 -8.78
C ILE A 231 -36.89 6.78 -8.64
N VAL A 232 -37.87 7.65 -8.84
CA VAL A 232 -39.31 7.34 -8.76
C VAL A 232 -39.86 7.03 -10.15
N ALA A 233 -40.89 6.18 -10.19
CA ALA A 233 -41.48 5.70 -11.42
C ALA A 233 -42.98 5.97 -11.45
N ASP A 234 -43.46 6.59 -12.52
CA ASP A 234 -44.88 6.72 -12.81
C ASP A 234 -45.36 5.48 -13.60
N MET A 235 -45.85 4.47 -12.87
CA MET A 235 -46.23 3.18 -13.45
C MET A 235 -47.39 3.28 -14.46
N SER A 236 -48.16 4.38 -14.48
CA SER A 236 -49.21 4.61 -15.47
C SER A 236 -48.67 4.73 -16.91
N LYS A 237 -47.41 5.15 -17.07
CA LYS A 237 -46.74 5.34 -18.36
C LYS A 237 -45.87 4.15 -18.77
N CYS A 238 -45.79 3.10 -17.94
CA CYS A 238 -44.82 2.02 -18.08
C CYS A 238 -45.35 0.84 -18.90
N GLU A 239 -44.72 0.58 -20.05
CA GLU A 239 -45.04 -0.58 -20.91
C GLU A 239 -44.17 -1.82 -20.63
N SER A 240 -43.42 -1.84 -19.52
CA SER A 240 -42.57 -2.99 -19.12
C SER A 240 -41.52 -3.44 -20.15
N CYS A 241 -41.03 -2.53 -21.00
CA CYS A 241 -40.03 -2.82 -22.06
C CYS A 241 -38.64 -3.28 -21.56
N GLY A 242 -38.29 -3.04 -20.29
CA GLY A 242 -37.04 -3.53 -19.68
C GLY A 242 -35.74 -2.78 -20.06
N LEU A 243 -35.82 -1.76 -20.92
CA LEU A 243 -34.65 -0.97 -21.36
C LEU A 243 -33.86 -0.33 -20.20
N CYS A 244 -34.56 0.10 -19.14
CA CYS A 244 -33.94 0.66 -17.95
C CYS A 244 -32.98 -0.31 -17.25
N THR A 245 -33.34 -1.60 -17.16
CA THR A 245 -32.49 -2.65 -16.57
C THR A 245 -31.34 -3.00 -17.51
N ALA A 246 -31.59 -3.09 -18.81
CA ALA A 246 -30.58 -3.44 -19.80
C ALA A 246 -29.43 -2.42 -19.87
N HIS A 247 -29.73 -1.13 -19.67
CA HIS A 247 -28.76 -0.05 -19.68
C HIS A 247 -28.22 0.34 -18.28
N CYS A 248 -28.66 -0.33 -17.21
CA CYS A 248 -28.20 0.00 -15.86
C CYS A 248 -26.73 -0.41 -15.66
N THR A 249 -25.84 0.59 -15.56
CA THR A 249 -24.41 0.37 -15.28
C THR A 249 -24.13 -0.04 -13.84
N SER A 250 -25.05 0.27 -12.91
CA SER A 250 -24.95 -0.05 -11.48
C SER A 250 -25.44 -1.46 -11.11
N ASN A 251 -25.72 -2.33 -12.10
CA ASN A 251 -26.20 -3.72 -11.90
C ASN A 251 -27.53 -3.86 -11.13
N VAL A 252 -28.36 -2.81 -11.12
CA VAL A 252 -29.69 -2.85 -10.48
C VAL A 252 -30.75 -3.29 -11.50
N GLN A 253 -31.69 -4.12 -11.07
CA GLN A 253 -32.83 -4.52 -11.91
C GLN A 253 -33.98 -3.53 -11.80
N ILE A 254 -33.81 -2.39 -12.44
CA ILE A 254 -34.71 -1.24 -12.32
C ILE A 254 -36.15 -1.60 -12.66
N SER A 255 -36.39 -2.34 -13.75
CA SER A 255 -37.74 -2.78 -14.15
C SER A 255 -38.44 -3.64 -13.09
N ARG A 256 -37.68 -4.38 -12.28
CA ARG A 256 -38.23 -5.17 -11.17
C ARG A 256 -38.52 -4.27 -9.97
N GLU A 257 -37.57 -3.40 -9.62
CA GLU A 257 -37.69 -2.48 -8.49
C GLU A 257 -38.92 -1.57 -8.63
N ILE A 258 -39.09 -0.94 -9.80
CA ILE A 258 -40.19 0.00 -10.04
C ILE A 258 -41.56 -0.70 -10.08
N ARG A 259 -41.60 -1.97 -10.48
CA ARG A 259 -42.86 -2.75 -10.49
C ARG A 259 -43.35 -3.06 -9.08
N VAL A 260 -42.44 -3.22 -8.13
CA VAL A 260 -42.76 -3.62 -6.74
C VAL A 260 -42.89 -2.40 -5.84
N HIS A 261 -42.02 -1.41 -6.02
CA HIS A 261 -41.89 -0.30 -5.08
C HIS A 261 -42.29 1.04 -5.68
N GLU A 262 -42.61 1.11 -6.98
CA GLU A 262 -42.83 2.37 -7.72
C GLU A 262 -41.62 3.32 -7.68
N GLN A 263 -40.48 2.83 -7.22
CA GLN A 263 -39.22 3.54 -7.10
C GLN A 263 -38.06 2.54 -6.99
N VAL A 264 -36.84 3.01 -7.15
CA VAL A 264 -35.63 2.19 -6.96
C VAL A 264 -35.21 2.21 -5.50
N VAL A 265 -35.35 1.07 -4.81
CA VAL A 265 -35.04 0.92 -3.38
C VAL A 265 -33.67 0.26 -3.15
N ASP A 266 -33.18 -0.51 -4.11
CA ASP A 266 -31.86 -1.15 -4.07
C ASP A 266 -30.71 -0.15 -3.77
N PRO A 267 -29.99 -0.31 -2.64
CA PRO A 267 -28.89 0.59 -2.26
C PRO A 267 -27.66 0.48 -3.17
N GLY A 268 -27.59 -0.54 -4.05
CA GLY A 268 -26.61 -0.61 -5.13
C GLY A 268 -26.80 0.47 -6.20
N CYS A 269 -27.94 1.18 -6.21
CA CYS A 269 -28.21 2.24 -7.17
C CYS A 269 -27.39 3.51 -6.88
N MET A 270 -26.33 3.73 -7.65
CA MET A 270 -25.47 4.93 -7.56
C MET A 270 -26.06 6.22 -8.17
N LYS A 271 -27.39 6.26 -8.41
CA LYS A 271 -28.12 7.43 -8.95
C LYS A 271 -27.45 8.12 -10.16
N CYS A 272 -26.88 7.33 -11.08
CA CYS A 272 -26.21 7.82 -12.29
C CYS A 272 -27.18 8.32 -13.39
N LEU A 273 -28.49 8.07 -13.24
CA LEU A 273 -29.57 8.50 -14.15
C LEU A 273 -29.52 7.91 -15.58
N ASP A 274 -28.62 6.97 -15.87
CA ASP A 274 -28.59 6.23 -17.16
C ASP A 274 -29.97 5.63 -17.54
N CYS A 275 -30.73 5.17 -16.55
CA CYS A 275 -32.06 4.61 -16.76
C CYS A 275 -33.15 5.66 -17.07
N VAL A 276 -33.00 6.87 -16.55
CA VAL A 276 -33.89 8.00 -16.81
C VAL A 276 -33.69 8.45 -18.26
N ASP A 277 -32.44 8.56 -18.70
CA ASP A 277 -32.07 8.99 -20.05
C ASP A 277 -32.56 8.02 -21.15
N VAL A 278 -32.54 6.71 -20.89
CA VAL A 278 -32.91 5.69 -21.90
C VAL A 278 -34.42 5.42 -21.96
N CYS A 279 -35.18 5.85 -20.94
CA CYS A 279 -36.61 5.55 -20.87
C CYS A 279 -37.37 6.27 -22.00
N PRO A 280 -38.03 5.55 -22.93
CA PRO A 280 -38.71 6.18 -24.06
C PRO A 280 -39.92 6.99 -23.63
N ASN A 281 -40.66 6.50 -22.63
CA ASN A 281 -41.91 7.08 -22.13
C ASN A 281 -41.68 8.04 -20.94
N SER A 282 -40.42 8.32 -20.58
CA SER A 282 -40.07 9.19 -19.44
C SER A 282 -40.77 8.82 -18.13
N VAL A 283 -40.93 7.51 -17.89
CA VAL A 283 -41.53 6.93 -16.67
C VAL A 283 -40.71 7.26 -15.42
N LEU A 284 -39.39 7.31 -15.57
CA LEU A 284 -38.43 7.43 -14.47
C LEU A 284 -38.01 8.89 -14.30
N SER A 285 -37.98 9.36 -13.05
CA SER A 285 -37.44 10.68 -12.69
C SER A 285 -36.66 10.61 -11.38
N PHE A 286 -35.76 11.56 -11.15
CA PHE A 286 -35.06 11.71 -9.88
C PHE A 286 -35.80 12.74 -9.02
N GLY A 287 -36.23 12.34 -7.82
CA GLY A 287 -37.06 13.18 -6.97
C GLY A 287 -37.29 12.57 -5.59
N PHE A 288 -38.22 13.14 -4.83
CA PHE A 288 -38.57 12.66 -3.50
C PHE A 288 -39.34 11.34 -3.59
N GLY A 289 -38.90 10.37 -2.80
CA GLY A 289 -39.53 9.07 -2.67
C GLY A 289 -39.46 8.57 -1.22
N LYS A 290 -40.20 7.50 -0.91
CA LYS A 290 -40.18 6.92 0.45
C LYS A 290 -38.78 6.36 0.73
N PRO A 291 -38.14 6.69 1.88
CA PRO A 291 -36.87 6.10 2.27
C PRO A 291 -36.88 4.58 2.17
N GLY A 292 -35.78 3.99 1.74
CA GLY A 292 -35.70 2.57 1.39
C GLY A 292 -35.95 1.66 2.59
N LEU A 293 -35.55 2.10 3.79
CA LEU A 293 -35.86 1.42 5.05
C LEU A 293 -37.38 1.30 5.30
N LEU A 294 -38.17 2.26 4.82
CA LEU A 294 -39.63 2.27 4.95
C LEU A 294 -40.30 1.54 3.77
N ALA A 295 -39.81 1.77 2.55
CA ALA A 295 -40.36 1.17 1.34
C ALA A 295 -40.15 -0.36 1.26
N SER A 296 -39.07 -0.88 1.86
CA SER A 296 -38.74 -2.30 1.84
C SER A 296 -39.52 -3.17 2.85
N LYS A 297 -40.40 -2.57 3.67
CA LYS A 297 -41.17 -3.31 4.70
C LYS A 297 -42.49 -3.92 4.21
N GLY A 298 -42.91 -3.62 2.98
CA GLY A 298 -44.16 -4.14 2.42
C GLY A 298 -44.18 -5.68 2.25
N PRO A 299 -45.35 -6.34 2.29
CA PRO A 299 -45.47 -7.80 2.13
C PRO A 299 -44.96 -8.30 0.76
N GLU A 300 -45.06 -7.51 -0.30
CA GLU A 300 -44.48 -7.85 -1.61
C GLU A 300 -42.95 -7.78 -1.64
N SER A 301 -42.35 -6.91 -0.83
CA SER A 301 -40.89 -6.80 -0.68
C SER A 301 -40.27 -8.08 -0.11
N LYS A 302 -40.95 -8.72 0.86
CA LYS A 302 -40.47 -9.97 1.50
C LYS A 302 -40.46 -11.17 0.55
N LYS A 303 -41.26 -11.15 -0.52
CA LYS A 303 -41.29 -12.20 -1.55
C LYS A 303 -40.09 -12.13 -2.52
N ILE A 304 -39.22 -11.13 -2.38
CA ILE A 304 -38.07 -10.91 -3.25
C ILE A 304 -36.84 -11.57 -2.66
N ALA A 305 -36.55 -12.80 -3.10
CA ALA A 305 -35.26 -13.43 -2.82
C ALA A 305 -34.12 -12.59 -3.44
N ARG A 306 -33.07 -12.28 -2.64
CA ARG A 306 -31.82 -11.70 -3.12
C ARG A 306 -31.24 -12.57 -4.24
N LYS A 307 -30.80 -11.99 -5.35
CA LYS A 307 -30.35 -12.77 -6.51
C LYS A 307 -28.93 -13.28 -6.32
N SER A 308 -28.77 -14.60 -6.24
CA SER A 308 -27.51 -15.28 -6.53
C SER A 308 -27.71 -16.13 -7.78
N HIS A 309 -26.70 -16.17 -8.65
CA HIS A 309 -26.64 -17.16 -9.72
C HIS A 309 -26.14 -18.52 -9.24
N LEU A 310 -25.78 -18.66 -7.97
CA LEU A 310 -25.14 -19.84 -7.38
C LEU A 310 -25.98 -20.46 -6.25
N SER A 311 -25.76 -21.76 -6.02
CA SER A 311 -26.21 -22.46 -4.82
C SER A 311 -25.42 -21.98 -3.59
N TRP A 312 -25.91 -22.26 -2.38
CA TRP A 312 -25.21 -21.92 -1.13
C TRP A 312 -23.81 -22.53 -1.05
N GLY A 313 -23.62 -23.78 -1.47
CA GLY A 313 -22.29 -24.40 -1.54
C GLY A 313 -21.36 -23.69 -2.53
N GLY A 314 -21.89 -23.23 -3.66
CA GLY A 314 -21.13 -22.42 -4.62
C GLY A 314 -20.71 -21.07 -4.04
N GLU A 315 -21.62 -20.38 -3.33
CA GLU A 315 -21.33 -19.11 -2.66
C GLU A 315 -20.24 -19.26 -1.59
N LEU A 316 -20.32 -20.30 -0.75
CA LEU A 316 -19.32 -20.56 0.28
C LEU A 316 -17.95 -20.87 -0.32
N ALA A 317 -17.90 -21.65 -1.40
CA ALA A 317 -16.67 -21.92 -2.13
C ALA A 317 -16.04 -20.64 -2.70
N LEU A 318 -16.84 -19.74 -3.27
CA LEU A 318 -16.33 -18.43 -3.75
C LEU A 318 -15.79 -17.58 -2.62
N ALA A 319 -16.47 -17.53 -1.47
CA ALA A 319 -15.99 -16.77 -0.33
C ALA A 319 -14.70 -17.35 0.25
N LEU A 320 -14.55 -18.68 0.27
CA LEU A 320 -13.31 -19.32 0.68
C LEU A 320 -12.15 -18.97 -0.26
N VAL A 321 -12.36 -19.11 -1.58
CA VAL A 321 -11.34 -18.75 -2.59
C VAL A 321 -10.98 -17.27 -2.50
N PHE A 322 -11.97 -16.39 -2.34
CA PHE A 322 -11.75 -14.96 -2.15
C PHE A 322 -10.92 -14.69 -0.90
N THR A 323 -11.29 -15.29 0.23
CA THR A 323 -10.62 -15.08 1.52
C THR A 323 -9.16 -15.54 1.46
N LEU A 324 -8.91 -16.76 0.97
CA LEU A 324 -7.56 -17.28 0.80
C LEU A 324 -6.74 -16.38 -0.13
N SER A 325 -7.29 -16.01 -1.29
CA SER A 325 -6.60 -15.13 -2.24
C SER A 325 -6.31 -13.75 -1.63
N TRP A 326 -7.27 -13.17 -0.90
CA TRP A 326 -7.11 -11.85 -0.29
C TRP A 326 -6.01 -11.87 0.77
N PHE A 327 -5.97 -12.88 1.64
CA PHE A 327 -4.88 -13.04 2.60
C PHE A 327 -3.54 -13.35 1.92
N SER A 328 -3.52 -14.07 0.80
CA SER A 328 -2.27 -14.28 0.05
C SER A 328 -1.69 -12.98 -0.51
N TRP A 329 -2.53 -12.05 -0.98
CA TRP A 329 -2.07 -10.82 -1.65
C TRP A 329 -1.93 -9.60 -0.74
N ARG A 330 -2.74 -9.47 0.31
CA ARG A 330 -2.76 -8.28 1.18
C ARG A 330 -1.40 -8.08 1.85
N GLY A 331 -0.73 -6.94 1.60
CA GLY A 331 0.54 -6.60 2.27
C GLY A 331 1.74 -7.45 1.83
N VAL A 332 1.64 -8.15 0.69
CA VAL A 332 2.80 -8.75 0.03
C VAL A 332 3.85 -7.67 -0.24
N TYR A 333 5.06 -7.89 0.27
CA TYR A 333 6.23 -7.00 0.20
C TYR A 333 5.99 -5.55 0.67
N GLU A 334 5.02 -5.34 1.57
CA GLU A 334 4.60 -4.00 2.03
C GLU A 334 4.06 -3.06 0.92
N GLN A 335 3.99 -3.54 -0.33
CA GLN A 335 3.64 -2.75 -1.52
C GLN A 335 2.19 -2.93 -1.94
N VAL A 336 1.57 -4.09 -1.72
CA VAL A 336 0.21 -4.37 -2.24
C VAL A 336 -0.87 -3.78 -1.32
N PRO A 337 -1.56 -2.69 -1.72
CA PRO A 337 -2.57 -2.06 -0.87
C PRO A 337 -3.86 -2.89 -0.83
N LEU A 338 -4.70 -2.60 0.17
CA LEU A 338 -5.97 -3.31 0.41
C LEU A 338 -6.87 -3.36 -0.83
N LEU A 339 -7.02 -2.23 -1.53
CA LEU A 339 -7.90 -2.15 -2.69
C LEU A 339 -7.38 -2.99 -3.87
N MET A 340 -6.06 -3.03 -4.08
CA MET A 340 -5.44 -3.87 -5.11
C MET A 340 -5.59 -5.36 -4.78
N ALA A 341 -5.28 -5.75 -3.54
CA ALA A 341 -5.48 -7.12 -3.06
C ALA A 341 -6.93 -7.59 -3.25
N THR A 342 -7.90 -6.72 -2.96
CA THR A 342 -9.32 -7.01 -3.21
C THR A 342 -9.61 -7.16 -4.71
N GLY A 343 -9.06 -6.31 -5.58
CA GLY A 343 -9.21 -6.44 -7.03
C GLY A 343 -8.67 -7.77 -7.55
N ILE A 344 -7.47 -8.16 -7.11
CA ILE A 344 -6.84 -9.44 -7.46
C ILE A 344 -7.68 -10.61 -6.93
N ALA A 345 -8.11 -10.56 -5.67
CA ALA A 345 -8.92 -11.62 -5.08
C ALA A 345 -10.26 -11.81 -5.80
N LEU A 346 -10.92 -10.71 -6.21
CA LEU A 346 -12.15 -10.77 -7.02
C LEU A 346 -11.89 -11.40 -8.40
N MET A 347 -10.77 -11.02 -9.06
CA MET A 347 -10.35 -11.61 -10.33
C MET A 347 -10.10 -13.11 -10.19
N VAL A 348 -9.27 -13.53 -9.24
CA VAL A 348 -8.93 -14.95 -8.99
C VAL A 348 -10.20 -15.75 -8.70
N THR A 349 -11.05 -15.25 -7.81
CA THR A 349 -12.33 -15.89 -7.45
C THR A 349 -13.22 -16.11 -8.67
N PHE A 350 -13.37 -15.09 -9.51
CA PHE A 350 -14.17 -15.19 -10.74
C PHE A 350 -13.56 -16.15 -11.76
N LEU A 351 -12.24 -16.13 -11.96
CA LEU A 351 -11.55 -17.03 -12.88
C LEU A 351 -11.61 -18.48 -12.41
N CYS A 352 -11.41 -18.76 -11.12
CA CYS A 352 -11.58 -20.10 -10.55
C CYS A 352 -13.02 -20.61 -10.73
N TRP A 353 -14.01 -19.76 -10.49
CA TRP A 353 -15.42 -20.10 -10.76
C TRP A 353 -15.67 -20.43 -12.22
N LYS A 354 -15.19 -19.58 -13.14
CA LYS A 354 -15.36 -19.80 -14.58
C LYS A 354 -14.61 -21.01 -15.09
N ALA A 355 -13.41 -21.29 -14.59
CA ALA A 355 -12.66 -22.50 -14.89
C ALA A 355 -13.44 -23.75 -14.43
N ALA A 356 -14.01 -23.72 -13.22
CA ALA A 356 -14.84 -24.80 -12.72
C ALA A 356 -16.12 -25.02 -13.56
N GLN A 357 -16.80 -23.95 -13.99
CA GLN A 357 -17.92 -24.06 -14.94
C GLN A 357 -17.47 -24.67 -16.27
N LEU A 358 -16.33 -24.21 -16.80
CA LEU A 358 -15.82 -24.64 -18.09
C LEU A 358 -15.47 -26.14 -18.10
N LEU A 359 -15.00 -26.68 -16.97
CA LEU A 359 -14.72 -28.10 -16.80
C LEU A 359 -16.00 -28.94 -16.66
N LYS A 360 -17.01 -28.45 -15.94
CA LYS A 360 -18.23 -29.20 -15.58
C LYS A 360 -19.35 -29.13 -16.63
N GLU A 361 -19.57 -27.96 -17.23
CA GLU A 361 -20.69 -27.70 -18.14
C GLU A 361 -20.27 -27.86 -19.60
N LYS A 362 -21.19 -28.32 -20.46
CA LYS A 362 -20.93 -28.54 -21.89
C LYS A 362 -20.93 -27.24 -22.71
N ASP A 363 -21.64 -26.22 -22.23
CA ASP A 363 -21.84 -24.95 -22.92
C ASP A 363 -21.63 -23.78 -21.95
N VAL A 364 -20.53 -23.05 -22.12
CA VAL A 364 -20.15 -21.92 -21.25
C VAL A 364 -19.76 -20.75 -22.11
N SER A 365 -20.19 -19.55 -21.72
CA SER A 365 -19.82 -18.30 -22.39
C SER A 365 -19.41 -17.22 -21.38
N LEU A 366 -18.61 -16.27 -21.86
CA LEU A 366 -18.17 -15.08 -21.14
C LEU A 366 -18.29 -13.88 -22.08
N GLN A 367 -19.01 -12.84 -21.67
CA GLN A 367 -19.22 -11.61 -22.46
C GLN A 367 -19.61 -11.84 -23.92
N GLN A 368 -20.60 -12.73 -24.15
CA GLN A 368 -21.11 -13.13 -25.47
C GLN A 368 -20.14 -13.98 -26.31
N GLN A 369 -18.93 -14.24 -25.82
CA GLN A 369 -17.99 -15.16 -26.45
C GLN A 369 -18.18 -16.58 -25.90
N PRO A 370 -18.36 -17.59 -26.76
CA PRO A 370 -18.40 -18.97 -26.32
C PRO A 370 -17.01 -19.43 -25.85
N LEU A 371 -16.94 -20.01 -24.66
CA LEU A 371 -15.72 -20.63 -24.13
C LEU A 371 -15.71 -22.15 -24.40
N ARG A 372 -16.87 -22.79 -24.28
CA ARG A 372 -17.09 -24.20 -24.63
C ARG A 372 -18.44 -24.34 -25.31
N ARG A 373 -18.52 -25.13 -26.38
CA ARG A 373 -19.75 -25.41 -27.13
C ARG A 373 -19.86 -26.89 -27.41
N SER A 374 -20.98 -27.49 -27.04
CA SER A 374 -21.27 -28.92 -27.24
C SER A 374 -20.13 -29.82 -26.75
N GLY A 375 -19.49 -29.44 -25.64
CA GLY A 375 -18.36 -30.15 -25.04
C GLY A 375 -16.98 -29.85 -25.64
N LYS A 376 -16.89 -29.20 -26.82
CA LYS A 376 -15.62 -28.81 -27.45
C LYS A 376 -15.11 -27.47 -26.93
N TRP A 377 -13.81 -27.42 -26.65
CA TRP A 377 -13.12 -26.26 -26.11
C TRP A 377 -12.75 -25.28 -27.22
N THR A 378 -13.12 -24.01 -27.05
CA THR A 378 -12.66 -22.93 -27.93
C THR A 378 -11.27 -22.45 -27.51
N SER A 379 -10.54 -21.74 -28.38
CA SER A 379 -9.26 -21.11 -28.02
C SER A 379 -9.41 -20.14 -26.84
N SER A 380 -10.49 -19.35 -26.81
CA SER A 380 -10.81 -18.45 -25.70
C SER A 380 -11.03 -19.22 -24.38
N GLY A 381 -11.69 -20.39 -24.44
CA GLY A 381 -11.84 -21.25 -23.26
C GLY A 381 -10.51 -21.77 -22.72
N LYS A 382 -9.58 -22.18 -23.60
CA LYS A 382 -8.23 -22.59 -23.20
C LYS A 382 -7.47 -21.44 -22.54
N TRP A 383 -7.54 -20.23 -23.11
CA TRP A 383 -6.92 -19.04 -22.51
C TRP A 383 -7.47 -18.70 -21.12
N VAL A 384 -8.78 -18.85 -20.91
CA VAL A 384 -9.37 -18.65 -19.56
C VAL A 384 -8.84 -19.68 -18.56
N LEU A 385 -8.63 -20.94 -18.95
CA LEU A 385 -8.00 -21.93 -18.06
C LEU A 385 -6.55 -21.59 -17.76
N VAL A 386 -5.76 -21.23 -18.77
CA VAL A 386 -4.36 -20.83 -18.59
C VAL A 386 -4.27 -19.62 -17.66
N ALA A 387 -5.11 -18.60 -17.88
CA ALA A 387 -5.18 -17.44 -17.01
C ALA A 387 -5.58 -17.80 -15.57
N ALA A 388 -6.56 -18.69 -15.39
CA ALA A 388 -6.98 -19.15 -14.07
C ALA A 388 -5.86 -19.92 -13.36
N PHE A 389 -5.15 -20.81 -14.06
CA PHE A 389 -4.01 -21.55 -13.52
C PHE A 389 -2.86 -20.61 -13.14
N LEU A 390 -2.47 -19.70 -14.04
CA LEU A 390 -1.42 -18.72 -13.77
C LEU A 390 -1.76 -17.83 -12.56
N CYS A 391 -2.99 -17.32 -12.49
CA CYS A 391 -3.44 -16.50 -11.36
C CYS A 391 -3.44 -17.29 -10.05
N LEU A 392 -3.80 -18.57 -10.07
CA LEU A 392 -3.76 -19.44 -8.89
C LEU A 392 -2.31 -19.68 -8.45
N THR A 393 -1.40 -20.00 -9.37
CA THR A 393 0.03 -20.19 -9.07
C THR A 393 0.66 -18.93 -8.50
N LEU A 394 0.37 -17.76 -9.09
CA LEU A 394 0.83 -16.47 -8.56
C LEU A 394 0.26 -16.20 -7.16
N THR A 395 -1.01 -16.55 -6.91
CA THR A 395 -1.62 -16.40 -5.59
C THR A 395 -0.98 -17.31 -4.54
N VAL A 396 -0.65 -18.56 -4.90
CA VAL A 396 0.08 -19.48 -4.02
C VAL A 396 1.49 -18.96 -3.73
N SER A 397 2.21 -18.47 -4.76
CA SER A 397 3.53 -17.84 -4.61
C SER A 397 3.49 -16.59 -3.70
N ALA A 398 2.48 -15.73 -3.87
CA ALA A 398 2.25 -14.58 -3.00
C ALA A 398 2.00 -15.01 -1.54
N GLY A 399 1.17 -16.03 -1.33
CA GLY A 399 0.92 -16.62 -0.02
C GLY A 399 2.19 -17.20 0.64
N LYS A 400 3.01 -17.92 -0.13
CA LYS A 400 4.32 -18.44 0.34
C LYS A 400 5.26 -17.31 0.72
N SER A 401 5.31 -16.24 -0.06
CA SER A 401 6.15 -15.08 0.21
C SER A 401 5.73 -14.36 1.50
N ARG A 402 4.42 -14.21 1.74
CA ARG A 402 3.92 -13.69 3.03
C ARG A 402 4.27 -14.59 4.20
N TRP A 403 4.13 -15.91 4.03
CA TRP A 403 4.49 -16.88 5.05
C TRP A 403 5.97 -16.76 5.41
N ASP A 404 6.85 -16.71 4.40
CA ASP A 404 8.29 -16.56 4.60
C ASP A 404 8.65 -15.24 5.28
N LEU A 405 7.97 -14.14 4.95
CA LEU A 405 8.16 -12.85 5.62
C LEU A 405 7.76 -12.88 7.09
N GLN A 406 6.65 -13.55 7.41
CA GLN A 406 6.21 -13.73 8.79
C GLN A 406 7.20 -14.60 9.57
N GLN A 407 7.64 -15.71 8.97
CA GLN A 407 8.61 -16.61 9.59
C GLN A 407 9.96 -15.94 9.77
N SER A 408 10.48 -15.23 8.76
CA SER A 408 11.74 -14.49 8.89
C SER A 408 11.65 -13.49 10.03
N SER A 409 10.55 -12.73 10.15
CA SER A 409 10.38 -11.75 11.23
C SER A 409 10.42 -12.39 12.62
N GLN A 410 9.75 -13.54 12.80
CA GLN A 410 9.76 -14.27 14.07
C GLN A 410 11.14 -14.84 14.42
N TRP A 411 11.88 -15.37 13.44
CA TRP A 411 13.23 -15.87 13.65
C TRP A 411 14.24 -14.74 13.90
N MET A 412 14.09 -13.62 13.20
CA MET A 412 14.91 -12.43 13.42
C MET A 412 14.73 -11.86 14.84
N GLU A 413 13.50 -11.83 15.35
CA GLU A 413 13.24 -11.39 16.73
C GLU A 413 13.94 -12.30 17.76
N LYS A 414 13.94 -13.61 17.53
CA LYS A 414 14.67 -14.58 18.38
C LYS A 414 16.19 -14.46 18.24
N ALA A 415 16.67 -14.07 17.06
CA ALA A 415 18.09 -13.90 16.75
C ALA A 415 18.63 -12.51 17.12
N ALA A 416 17.76 -11.59 17.58
CA ALA A 416 18.13 -10.21 17.82
C ALA A 416 19.16 -10.10 18.95
N VAL A 417 20.36 -9.64 18.61
CA VAL A 417 21.48 -9.41 19.54
C VAL A 417 22.12 -8.05 19.29
N ASN A 418 22.80 -7.50 20.29
CA ASN A 418 23.63 -6.33 20.02
C ASN A 418 24.84 -6.76 19.18
N LEU A 419 24.99 -6.21 17.97
CA LEU A 419 26.12 -6.47 17.07
C LEU A 419 27.49 -6.16 17.67
N ASP A 420 27.55 -5.36 18.74
CA ASP A 420 28.77 -5.17 19.52
C ASP A 420 29.33 -6.51 20.06
N GLN A 421 28.46 -7.48 20.35
CA GLN A 421 28.86 -8.85 20.74
C GLN A 421 29.50 -9.62 19.59
N VAL A 422 29.18 -9.24 18.34
CA VAL A 422 29.80 -9.81 17.14
C VAL A 422 31.11 -9.11 16.87
N PHE A 423 31.17 -7.78 16.87
CA PHE A 423 32.31 -7.04 16.33
C PHE A 423 33.37 -6.64 17.37
N LEU A 424 32.99 -6.37 18.63
CA LEU A 424 33.92 -5.85 19.62
C LEU A 424 34.60 -6.96 20.42
N PRO A 425 35.92 -6.86 20.67
CA PRO A 425 36.61 -7.79 21.56
C PRO A 425 36.14 -7.63 23.01
N GLY A 426 36.16 -8.72 23.79
CA GLY A 426 35.86 -8.71 25.23
C GLY A 426 34.38 -8.73 25.60
N LYS A 427 33.46 -8.78 24.62
CA LYS A 427 32.02 -9.00 24.84
C LYS A 427 31.70 -10.50 24.95
N PRO A 428 30.62 -10.89 25.65
CA PRO A 428 30.19 -12.28 25.69
C PRO A 428 29.88 -12.77 24.27
N PRO A 429 30.22 -14.03 23.93
CA PRO A 429 29.95 -14.56 22.60
C PRO A 429 28.44 -14.63 22.36
N VAL A 430 28.04 -14.45 21.09
CA VAL A 430 26.65 -14.62 20.66
C VAL A 430 26.12 -16.00 21.11
N PRO A 431 24.96 -16.07 21.78
CA PRO A 431 24.36 -17.32 22.23
C PRO A 431 24.15 -18.30 21.07
N ALA A 432 24.36 -19.61 21.31
CA ALA A 432 24.17 -20.64 20.29
C ALA A 432 22.73 -20.66 19.74
N GLU A 433 21.74 -20.40 20.59
CA GLU A 433 20.34 -20.28 20.20
C GLU A 433 20.08 -19.10 19.23
N ALA A 434 20.75 -17.97 19.45
CA ALA A 434 20.64 -16.81 18.57
C ALA A 434 21.29 -17.10 17.20
N ARG A 435 22.39 -17.85 17.16
CA ARG A 435 23.05 -18.28 15.91
C ARG A 435 22.16 -19.20 15.07
N THR A 436 21.58 -20.23 15.69
CA THR A 436 20.68 -21.16 14.98
C THR A 436 19.38 -20.47 14.53
N ALA A 437 18.87 -19.53 15.33
CA ALA A 437 17.76 -18.67 14.92
C ALA A 437 18.12 -17.79 13.72
N ALA A 438 19.34 -17.22 13.68
CA ALA A 438 19.83 -16.42 12.56
C ALA A 438 19.98 -17.25 11.28
N GLU A 439 20.52 -18.47 11.35
CA GLU A 439 20.58 -19.41 10.22
C GLU A 439 19.19 -19.74 9.68
N SER A 440 18.23 -19.98 10.58
CA SER A 440 16.83 -20.21 10.21
C SER A 440 16.22 -18.98 9.52
N ALA A 441 16.50 -17.77 10.05
CA ALA A 441 16.06 -16.51 9.45
C ALA A 441 16.63 -16.33 8.04
N LEU A 442 17.92 -16.64 7.82
CA LEU A 442 18.57 -16.54 6.51
C LEU A 442 17.88 -17.40 5.45
N GLY A 443 17.44 -18.61 5.79
CA GLY A 443 16.70 -19.47 4.87
C GLY A 443 15.42 -18.80 4.34
N PHE A 444 14.65 -18.18 5.23
CA PHE A 444 13.42 -17.46 4.86
C PHE A 444 13.67 -16.09 4.23
N LEU A 445 14.78 -15.41 4.56
CA LEU A 445 15.15 -14.13 3.93
C LEU A 445 15.65 -14.37 2.49
N ARG A 446 16.44 -15.41 2.25
CA ARG A 446 16.92 -15.76 0.90
C ARG A 446 15.77 -16.15 -0.03
N SER A 447 14.70 -16.77 0.47
CA SER A 447 13.53 -17.06 -0.37
C SER A 447 12.77 -15.80 -0.82
N GLN A 448 12.97 -14.66 -0.14
CA GLN A 448 12.41 -13.36 -0.49
C GLN A 448 13.20 -12.62 -1.58
N LEU A 449 14.37 -13.13 -1.97
CA LEU A 449 15.08 -12.62 -3.14
C LEU A 449 14.27 -12.93 -4.41
N SER A 450 14.41 -12.07 -5.41
CA SER A 450 13.87 -12.27 -6.75
C SER A 450 14.42 -13.56 -7.35
N VAL A 451 13.67 -14.09 -8.31
CA VAL A 451 14.11 -15.26 -9.11
C VAL A 451 15.47 -15.00 -9.77
N THR A 452 15.76 -13.76 -10.17
CA THR A 452 17.05 -13.38 -10.76
C THR A 452 18.22 -13.38 -9.75
N ARG A 453 17.94 -13.21 -8.46
CA ARG A 453 18.93 -13.22 -7.37
C ARG A 453 18.91 -14.55 -6.58
N GLY A 454 18.27 -15.59 -7.13
CA GLY A 454 18.28 -16.95 -6.58
C GLY A 454 17.20 -17.26 -5.53
N GLY A 455 16.21 -16.36 -5.35
CA GLY A 455 15.06 -16.62 -4.49
C GLY A 455 13.78 -16.98 -5.27
N PHE A 456 12.63 -16.90 -4.59
CA PHE A 456 11.33 -17.28 -5.14
C PHE A 456 10.31 -16.12 -5.17
N ALA A 457 10.75 -14.91 -4.80
CA ALA A 457 9.89 -13.75 -4.74
C ALA A 457 9.54 -13.20 -6.12
N LEU A 458 8.29 -12.77 -6.28
CA LEU A 458 7.81 -12.12 -7.50
C LEU A 458 8.27 -10.66 -7.60
N PHE A 459 8.37 -9.99 -6.45
CA PHE A 459 8.88 -8.63 -6.30
C PHE A 459 9.77 -8.59 -5.07
N GLU A 460 10.84 -7.80 -5.10
CA GLU A 460 11.66 -7.53 -3.90
C GLU A 460 11.08 -6.31 -3.16
N PRO A 461 11.23 -6.25 -1.82
CA PRO A 461 11.00 -5.01 -1.08
C PRO A 461 11.82 -3.87 -1.70
N GLU A 462 11.28 -2.64 -1.74
CA GLU A 462 12.02 -1.49 -2.25
C GLU A 462 13.18 -1.12 -1.28
N GLY A 463 14.39 -0.94 -1.83
CA GLY A 463 15.59 -0.41 -1.15
C GLY A 463 16.40 -1.41 -0.31
N THR A 464 17.39 -0.88 0.43
CA THR A 464 18.41 -1.60 1.22
C THR A 464 17.91 -2.49 2.36
N ARG A 465 16.59 -2.54 2.64
CA ARG A 465 16.06 -3.20 3.84
C ARG A 465 16.27 -4.71 3.86
N LEU A 466 16.28 -5.37 2.70
CA LEU A 466 16.46 -6.82 2.64
C LEU A 466 17.95 -7.19 2.79
N GLU A 467 18.83 -6.48 2.10
CA GLU A 467 20.28 -6.61 2.15
C GLU A 467 20.81 -6.32 3.56
N GLU A 468 20.30 -5.27 4.22
CA GLU A 468 20.64 -4.96 5.61
C GLU A 468 20.28 -6.10 6.55
N ARG A 469 19.08 -6.67 6.41
CA ARG A 469 18.60 -7.81 7.22
C ARG A 469 19.41 -9.08 6.94
N LEU A 470 19.70 -9.38 5.67
CA LEU A 470 20.54 -10.51 5.27
C LEU A 470 21.95 -10.35 5.86
N GLY A 471 22.56 -9.18 5.72
CA GLY A 471 23.88 -8.92 6.27
C GLY A 471 23.94 -8.99 7.79
N TYR A 472 22.93 -8.45 8.48
CA TYR A 472 22.82 -8.57 9.94
C TYR A 472 22.71 -10.04 10.35
N MET A 473 21.82 -10.83 9.73
CA MET A 473 21.63 -12.22 10.12
C MET A 473 22.84 -13.10 9.78
N SER A 474 23.54 -12.82 8.67
CA SER A 474 24.83 -13.47 8.36
C SER A 474 25.91 -13.10 9.39
N ALA A 475 25.94 -11.86 9.88
CA ALA A 475 26.88 -11.47 10.92
C ALA A 475 26.60 -12.19 12.25
N VAL A 476 25.33 -12.31 12.64
CA VAL A 476 24.90 -13.01 13.86
C VAL A 476 25.14 -14.52 13.77
N SER A 477 24.91 -15.15 12.61
CA SER A 477 25.20 -16.57 12.40
C SER A 477 26.71 -16.87 12.44
N GLY A 478 27.54 -15.89 12.10
CA GLY A 478 29.00 -15.98 12.10
C GLY A 478 29.62 -16.01 10.70
N ASP A 479 28.83 -15.98 9.63
CA ASP A 479 29.31 -15.82 8.25
C ASP A 479 29.57 -14.34 7.95
N LEU A 480 30.71 -13.86 8.44
CA LEU A 480 31.14 -12.47 8.25
C LEU A 480 31.43 -12.14 6.78
N ALA A 481 31.82 -13.13 5.96
CA ALA A 481 32.10 -12.92 4.54
C ALA A 481 30.81 -12.69 3.74
N GLU A 482 29.76 -13.43 4.06
CA GLU A 482 28.43 -13.18 3.51
C GLU A 482 27.86 -11.85 4.00
N ALA A 483 28.01 -11.52 5.29
CA ALA A 483 27.58 -10.23 5.83
C ALA A 483 28.20 -9.05 5.06
N LYS A 484 29.50 -9.13 4.77
CA LYS A 484 30.22 -8.12 3.99
C LYS A 484 29.63 -7.97 2.59
N ARG A 485 29.33 -9.07 1.89
CA ARG A 485 28.77 -9.01 0.53
C ARG A 485 27.42 -8.31 0.50
N TRP A 486 26.51 -8.66 1.42
CA TRP A 486 25.19 -8.05 1.49
C TRP A 486 25.24 -6.56 1.85
N TRP A 487 26.00 -6.19 2.89
CA TRP A 487 26.12 -4.79 3.28
C TRP A 487 26.88 -3.95 2.25
N SER A 488 27.86 -4.49 1.53
CA SER A 488 28.48 -3.79 0.40
C SER A 488 27.45 -3.49 -0.68
N SER A 489 26.62 -4.48 -1.04
CA SER A 489 25.55 -4.30 -2.03
C SER A 489 24.54 -3.23 -1.58
N ALA A 490 24.23 -3.14 -0.28
CA ALA A 490 23.34 -2.12 0.26
C ALA A 490 23.95 -0.70 0.16
N LEU A 491 25.26 -0.57 0.38
CA LEU A 491 25.98 0.71 0.31
C LEU A 491 26.21 1.21 -1.13
N ASP A 492 26.11 0.32 -2.12
CA ASP A 492 26.25 0.66 -3.54
C ASP A 492 24.96 1.24 -4.15
N GLU A 493 23.83 1.17 -3.44
CA GLU A 493 22.59 1.81 -3.88
C GLU A 493 22.70 3.36 -3.88
N PRO A 494 21.93 4.06 -4.74
CA PRO A 494 22.03 5.51 -4.90
C PRO A 494 21.43 6.33 -3.73
N LEU A 495 20.80 5.70 -2.75
CA LEU A 495 20.27 6.37 -1.55
C LEU A 495 21.37 6.60 -0.51
N GLU A 496 21.22 7.66 0.30
CA GLU A 496 22.08 7.85 1.47
C GLU A 496 21.95 6.65 2.42
N PRO A 497 23.06 5.99 2.78
CA PRO A 497 23.00 4.78 3.59
C PRO A 497 22.63 5.10 5.04
N SER A 498 21.95 4.16 5.71
CA SER A 498 21.58 4.33 7.11
C SER A 498 22.85 4.46 7.99
N HIS A 499 22.79 5.36 8.98
CA HIS A 499 23.95 5.59 9.85
C HIS A 499 24.42 4.32 10.58
N ASP A 500 23.50 3.46 10.97
CA ASP A 500 23.84 2.17 11.59
C ASP A 500 24.55 1.26 10.59
N LEU A 501 24.06 1.12 9.35
CA LEU A 501 24.72 0.30 8.34
C LEU A 501 26.17 0.73 8.10
N VAL A 502 26.42 2.03 7.94
CA VAL A 502 27.77 2.59 7.75
C VAL A 502 28.67 2.25 8.95
N LEU A 503 28.16 2.45 10.17
CA LEU A 503 28.88 2.14 11.40
C LEU A 503 29.23 0.65 11.49
N ARG A 504 28.26 -0.24 11.25
CA ARG A 504 28.43 -1.70 11.35
C ARG A 504 29.34 -2.26 10.26
N PHE A 505 29.25 -1.73 9.04
CA PHE A 505 30.12 -2.14 7.95
C PHE A 505 31.58 -1.77 8.21
N GLY A 506 31.85 -0.57 8.74
CA GLY A 506 33.20 -0.19 9.17
C GLY A 506 33.77 -1.09 10.27
N GLN A 507 32.95 -1.41 11.29
CA GLN A 507 33.33 -2.37 12.35
C GLN A 507 33.66 -3.76 11.77
N LEU A 508 32.89 -4.21 10.78
CA LEU A 508 33.14 -5.47 10.08
C LEU A 508 34.47 -5.46 9.31
N ILE A 509 34.77 -4.39 8.59
CA ILE A 509 36.06 -4.23 7.87
C ILE A 509 37.22 -4.27 8.86
N GLU A 510 37.15 -3.52 9.97
CA GLU A 510 38.19 -3.51 11.00
C GLU A 510 38.45 -4.94 11.52
N LYS A 511 37.38 -5.71 11.73
CA LYS A 511 37.47 -7.07 12.26
C LYS A 511 38.04 -8.09 11.25
N GLN A 512 37.68 -7.99 9.97
CA GLN A 512 38.12 -8.96 8.96
C GLN A 512 39.49 -8.64 8.33
N GLU A 513 39.76 -7.36 8.09
CA GLU A 513 40.91 -6.90 7.28
C GLU A 513 41.87 -6.01 8.07
N GLY A 514 41.46 -5.57 9.27
CA GLY A 514 42.30 -4.80 10.17
C GLY A 514 42.19 -3.27 10.00
N PRO A 515 42.96 -2.52 10.82
CA PRO A 515 42.82 -1.08 10.95
C PRO A 515 43.23 -0.30 9.69
N LYS A 516 44.15 -0.84 8.88
CA LYS A 516 44.58 -0.20 7.64
C LYS A 516 43.45 -0.19 6.59
N ALA A 517 42.81 -1.34 6.38
CA ALA A 517 41.68 -1.44 5.46
C ALA A 517 40.51 -0.55 5.89
N LEU A 518 40.25 -0.45 7.21
CA LEU A 518 39.26 0.50 7.73
C LEU A 518 39.65 1.95 7.40
N ALA A 519 40.91 2.35 7.59
CA ALA A 519 41.36 3.70 7.27
C ALA A 519 41.19 4.03 5.78
N ASP A 520 41.55 3.10 4.89
CA ASP A 520 41.42 3.27 3.44
C ASP A 520 39.94 3.39 3.03
N TRP A 521 39.07 2.55 3.59
CA TRP A 521 37.63 2.62 3.37
C TRP A 521 36.99 3.89 3.93
N LEU A 522 37.43 4.38 5.10
CA LEU A 522 36.94 5.64 5.66
C LEU A 522 37.27 6.83 4.76
N ASN A 523 38.48 6.86 4.19
CA ASN A 523 38.89 7.93 3.28
C ASN A 523 38.03 7.93 2.00
N SER A 524 37.84 6.78 1.36
CA SER A 524 37.00 6.68 0.16
C SER A 524 35.52 6.99 0.46
N SER A 525 35.02 6.56 1.62
CA SER A 525 33.66 6.85 2.07
C SER A 525 33.44 8.33 2.37
N ARG A 526 34.44 9.01 2.94
CA ARG A 526 34.40 10.47 3.14
C ARG A 526 34.34 11.22 1.82
N ASP A 527 35.07 10.77 0.81
CA ASP A 527 35.05 11.41 -0.51
C ASP A 527 33.69 11.20 -1.21
N ARG A 528 33.00 10.08 -0.93
CA ARG A 528 31.67 9.77 -1.48
C ARG A 528 30.51 10.47 -0.74
N TRP A 529 30.52 10.48 0.59
CA TRP A 529 29.39 10.92 1.42
C TRP A 529 29.68 12.12 2.33
N GLY A 530 30.90 12.64 2.32
CA GLY A 530 31.32 13.72 3.22
C GLY A 530 31.53 13.24 4.66
N LEU A 531 31.36 14.17 5.61
CA LEU A 531 31.60 13.94 7.05
C LEU A 531 30.34 13.45 7.76
N LEU A 532 29.83 12.29 7.36
CA LEU A 532 28.72 11.66 8.08
C LEU A 532 29.13 11.34 9.53
N PRO A 533 28.26 11.59 10.54
CA PRO A 533 28.53 11.26 11.94
C PRO A 533 29.10 9.85 12.19
N PRO A 534 28.57 8.75 11.61
CA PRO A 534 29.13 7.41 11.82
C PRO A 534 30.57 7.26 11.30
N LEU A 535 30.95 7.91 10.19
CA LEU A 535 32.31 7.87 9.67
C LEU A 535 33.28 8.60 10.62
N VAL A 536 32.87 9.76 11.13
CA VAL A 536 33.63 10.52 12.12
C VAL A 536 33.82 9.70 13.40
N THR A 537 32.77 9.03 13.88
CA THR A 537 32.84 8.14 15.05
C THR A 537 33.84 6.99 14.81
N LEU A 538 33.73 6.28 13.68
CA LEU A 538 34.64 5.18 13.34
C LEU A 538 36.10 5.65 13.26
N ARG A 539 36.33 6.81 12.62
CA ARG A 539 37.67 7.39 12.50
C ARG A 539 38.24 7.77 13.87
N GLY A 540 37.44 8.41 14.72
CA GLY A 540 37.80 8.77 16.09
C GLY A 540 38.22 7.55 16.92
N VAL A 541 37.39 6.51 16.93
CA VAL A 541 37.66 5.26 17.64
C VAL A 541 38.92 4.57 17.09
N LEU A 542 39.09 4.52 15.77
CA LEU A 542 40.28 3.94 15.14
C LEU A 542 41.55 4.68 15.56
N ALA A 543 41.56 6.01 15.49
CA ALA A 543 42.70 6.83 15.88
C ALA A 543 43.04 6.65 17.36
N GLN A 544 42.04 6.63 18.24
CA GLN A 544 42.24 6.39 19.68
C GLN A 544 42.87 5.02 19.95
N LYS A 545 42.37 3.96 19.29
CA LYS A 545 42.94 2.61 19.41
C LYS A 545 44.39 2.57 18.95
N GLN A 546 44.68 3.14 17.78
CA GLN A 546 46.03 3.19 17.21
C GLN A 546 46.99 4.01 18.08
N ALA A 547 46.55 5.17 18.58
CA ALA A 547 47.33 6.00 19.49
C ALA A 547 47.65 5.26 20.79
N THR A 548 46.65 4.61 21.40
CA THR A 548 46.84 3.83 22.63
C THR A 548 47.82 2.67 22.43
N ALA A 549 47.70 1.94 21.32
CA ALA A 549 48.62 0.86 20.98
C ALA A 549 50.06 1.37 20.76
N SER A 550 50.22 2.52 20.10
CA SER A 550 51.52 3.16 19.89
C SER A 550 52.16 3.63 21.20
N VAL A 551 51.37 4.17 22.14
CA VAL A 551 51.82 4.51 23.50
C VAL A 551 52.27 3.27 24.26
N GLN A 552 51.49 2.17 24.19
CA GLN A 552 51.86 0.90 24.84
C GLN A 552 53.17 0.32 24.29
N ASN A 553 53.47 0.56 23.01
CA ASN A 553 54.73 0.18 22.37
C ASN A 553 55.87 1.20 22.61
N GLY A 554 55.65 2.26 23.40
CA GLY A 554 56.65 3.29 23.72
C GLY A 554 56.88 4.34 22.63
N SER A 555 56.06 4.36 21.57
CA SER A 555 56.19 5.31 20.46
C SER A 555 55.15 6.43 20.58
N TYR A 556 55.47 7.44 21.39
CA TYR A 556 54.60 8.59 21.61
C TYR A 556 54.45 9.49 20.37
N TYR A 557 55.50 9.59 19.53
CA TYR A 557 55.42 10.32 18.27
C TYR A 557 54.44 9.67 17.28
N ALA A 558 54.47 8.34 17.15
CA ALA A 558 53.50 7.62 16.33
C ALA A 558 52.06 7.78 16.87
N ALA A 559 51.89 7.83 18.19
CA ALA A 559 50.59 8.11 18.79
C ALA A 559 50.08 9.51 18.43
N ALA A 560 50.94 10.53 18.45
CA ALA A 560 50.60 11.88 18.02
C ALA A 560 50.22 11.94 16.53
N LEU A 561 50.92 11.21 15.66
CA LEU A 561 50.59 11.09 14.23
C LEU A 561 49.19 10.50 13.99
N HIS A 562 48.78 9.49 14.77
CA HIS A 562 47.44 8.91 14.65
C HIS A 562 46.34 9.91 15.04
N LEU A 563 46.59 10.75 16.06
CA LEU A 563 45.68 11.82 16.47
C LEU A 563 45.65 12.99 15.48
N GLU A 564 46.78 13.36 14.88
CA GLU A 564 46.86 14.38 13.82
C GLU A 564 45.92 14.04 12.66
N ALA A 565 45.81 12.75 12.34
CA ALA A 565 44.96 12.26 11.25
C ALA A 565 43.44 12.44 11.50
N LEU A 566 43.03 12.93 12.67
CA LEU A 566 41.66 13.37 12.97
C LEU A 566 41.38 14.82 12.61
N ILE A 567 42.41 15.67 12.45
CA ILE A 567 42.23 17.11 12.18
C ILE A 567 41.38 17.36 10.92
N PRO A 568 41.54 16.64 9.80
CA PRO A 568 40.68 16.83 8.62
C PRO A 568 39.21 16.41 8.83
N TRP A 569 38.91 15.71 9.93
CA TRP A 569 37.59 15.13 10.20
C TRP A 569 36.78 15.95 11.20
N ILE A 570 37.43 16.43 12.26
CA ILE A 570 36.78 17.17 13.36
C ILE A 570 37.30 18.61 13.52
N GLY A 571 38.23 19.02 12.67
CA GLY A 571 38.93 20.30 12.78
C GLY A 571 39.96 20.33 13.92
N PRO A 572 40.65 21.47 14.09
CA PRO A 572 41.68 21.66 15.11
C PRO A 572 41.11 21.83 16.53
N ASN A 573 40.38 20.84 17.04
CA ASN A 573 39.78 20.88 18.38
C ASN A 573 40.85 21.13 19.47
N PRO A 574 40.68 22.11 20.39
CA PRO A 574 41.64 22.41 21.45
C PRO A 574 42.04 21.18 22.28
N GLY A 575 41.08 20.33 22.64
CA GLY A 575 41.34 19.12 23.43
C GLY A 575 42.22 18.11 22.68
N LEU A 576 41.99 17.91 21.37
CA LEU A 576 42.82 17.05 20.53
C LEU A 576 44.25 17.60 20.43
N LEU A 577 44.38 18.91 20.23
CA LEU A 577 45.70 19.56 20.14
C LEU A 577 46.46 19.50 21.47
N ASP A 578 45.77 19.53 22.61
CA ASP A 578 46.38 19.35 23.92
C ASP A 578 46.85 17.92 24.16
N ASP A 579 46.06 16.92 23.80
CA ASP A 579 46.44 15.52 23.90
C ASP A 579 47.67 15.21 23.02
N MET A 580 47.71 15.73 21.80
CA MET A 580 48.88 15.63 20.93
C MET A 580 50.12 16.31 21.53
N GLY A 581 49.97 17.49 22.13
CA GLY A 581 51.06 18.20 22.81
C GLY A 581 51.68 17.36 23.92
N ARG A 582 50.85 16.78 24.79
CA ARG A 582 51.30 15.90 25.90
C ARG A 582 52.05 14.67 25.40
N LEU A 583 51.62 14.09 24.28
CA LEU A 583 52.31 12.96 23.66
C LEU A 583 53.68 13.38 23.11
N LEU A 584 53.78 14.53 22.44
CA LEU A 584 55.05 15.05 21.92
C LEU A 584 56.05 15.39 23.03
N ASP A 585 55.56 15.85 24.18
CA ASP A 585 56.40 16.10 25.37
C ASP A 585 56.98 14.82 25.98
N SER A 586 56.30 13.69 25.76
CA SER A 586 56.74 12.36 26.19
C SER A 586 57.58 11.63 25.13
N ALA A 587 57.70 12.18 23.91
CA ALA A 587 58.42 11.56 22.81
C ALA A 587 59.94 11.82 22.89
N VAL A 588 60.73 10.90 22.34
CA VAL A 588 62.18 11.09 22.20
C VAL A 588 62.44 12.29 21.27
N PRO A 589 63.29 13.26 21.67
CA PRO A 589 63.60 14.40 20.83
C PRO A 589 64.14 13.98 19.46
N SER A 590 63.50 14.45 18.40
CA SER A 590 63.92 14.26 17.02
C SER A 590 63.48 15.46 16.19
N GLN A 591 64.10 15.64 15.01
CA GLN A 591 63.72 16.71 14.09
C GLN A 591 62.23 16.64 13.71
N GLU A 592 61.68 15.44 13.56
CA GLU A 592 60.28 15.20 13.22
C GLU A 592 59.31 15.65 14.33
N VAL A 593 59.68 15.43 15.60
CA VAL A 593 58.90 15.88 16.77
C VAL A 593 58.87 17.41 16.83
N ASP A 594 59.99 18.06 16.55
CA ASP A 594 60.08 19.53 16.55
C ASP A 594 59.28 20.14 15.39
N GLU A 595 59.33 19.54 14.20
CA GLU A 595 58.51 19.92 13.05
C GLU A 595 57.00 19.79 13.36
N MET A 596 56.59 18.71 14.01
CA MET A 596 55.20 18.51 14.40
C MET A 596 54.76 19.52 15.47
N ARG A 597 55.61 19.83 16.46
CA ARG A 597 55.33 20.90 17.45
C ARG A 597 55.11 22.26 16.79
N GLN A 598 55.91 22.60 15.79
CA GLN A 598 55.75 23.85 15.04
C GLN A 598 54.41 23.88 14.28
N ARG A 599 54.00 22.78 13.64
CA ARG A 599 52.66 22.72 13.02
C ARG A 599 51.55 22.85 14.07
N LEU A 600 51.70 22.19 15.21
CA LEU A 600 50.71 22.23 16.29
C LEU A 600 50.54 23.66 16.85
N SER A 601 51.63 24.42 17.02
CA SER A 601 51.58 25.81 17.46
C SER A 601 50.93 26.73 16.41
N GLN A 602 51.21 26.52 15.12
CA GLN A 602 50.55 27.23 14.03
C GLN A 602 49.03 26.96 14.03
N LEU A 603 48.63 25.69 14.15
CA LEU A 603 47.21 25.31 14.22
C LEU A 603 46.50 25.94 15.43
N ARG A 604 47.15 25.99 16.59
CA ARG A 604 46.62 26.70 17.78
C ARG A 604 46.43 28.18 17.49
N SER A 605 47.44 28.84 16.92
CA SER A 605 47.38 30.29 16.64
C SER A 605 46.30 30.66 15.62
N ASN A 606 46.07 29.81 14.62
CA ASN A 606 45.05 30.02 13.59
C ASN A 606 43.64 29.72 14.08
N ASN A 607 43.48 28.92 15.15
CA ASN A 607 42.18 28.53 15.69
C ASN A 607 41.71 29.41 16.86
N VAL A 608 42.50 30.40 17.27
CA VAL A 608 42.05 31.46 18.19
C VAL A 608 41.18 32.43 17.40
N ILE A 609 39.86 32.32 17.57
CA ILE A 609 38.92 33.35 17.11
C ILE A 609 39.28 34.65 17.85
N PRO A 610 39.49 35.78 17.15
CA PRO A 610 39.63 37.07 17.82
C PRO A 610 38.26 37.47 18.39
N GLY A 611 37.99 37.12 19.66
CA GLY A 611 36.73 37.54 20.30
C GLY A 611 36.23 36.81 21.54
N SER A 612 36.92 35.84 22.14
CA SER A 612 36.53 35.34 23.47
C SER A 612 37.36 36.00 24.57
N THR A 613 37.00 37.22 24.94
CA THR A 613 37.34 37.73 26.26
C THR A 613 36.74 36.79 27.30
N SER A 614 37.61 36.26 28.14
CA SER A 614 37.26 35.58 29.39
C SER A 614 36.51 36.56 30.30
N GLU A 615 35.18 36.56 30.24
CA GLU A 615 34.39 36.92 31.41
C GLU A 615 34.38 35.70 32.32
N THR A 616 35.18 35.81 33.38
CA THR A 616 35.02 35.07 34.62
C THR A 616 33.60 35.25 35.13
N THR A 617 32.73 34.26 34.91
CA THR A 617 31.61 33.98 35.82
C THR A 617 32.02 32.85 36.74
N GLN A 618 32.46 33.23 37.94
CA GLN A 618 32.18 32.47 39.15
C GLN A 618 30.66 32.35 39.28
N GLU A 619 30.13 31.15 39.39
CA GLU A 619 28.99 30.80 40.25
C GLU A 619 28.77 29.27 40.19
N ASP A 620 28.99 28.65 41.37
CA ASP A 620 28.54 27.38 41.95
C ASP A 620 28.26 26.12 41.09
#